data_AF-A0A6L6IQQ4-F1
#
_entry.id   AF-A0A6L6IQQ4-F1
#
_cell.length_a   1.000
_cell.length_b   1.000
_cell.length_c   1.000
_cell.angle_alpha   90.00
_cell.angle_beta   90.00
_cell.angle_gamma   90.00
#
_symmetry.space_group_name_H-M   'P 1'
#
loop_
_entity.id
_entity.type
_entity.pdbx_description
1 polymer ?
#
loop_
_entity_poly.entity_id
_entity_poly.type
_entity_poly.pdbx_seq_one_letter_code
_entity_poly.pdbx_strand_id
1 'polypeptide(L)'
;MMDQCFLYDKNVFFSQGIKMVISNMFADNPDISFTLTDDYYKLIDILQKNASEEKNIWIFCDVDSLPRERFRALHLMKEFYRYEHKKLIMLLSEHNMPLFFALYSLLPNAHWLLKTEDVENIQPFLKQLLSTGHNISCFSHSLVDYARHKLRNGQVNYTLSGNEWWLMEEILKGKSLSQISCEVNVDVRRLSYIKRHLMKRLNIRNNIALFDAFKGIFP
;
A
#
# COMPACT_ATOMS: atom_id res chain seq x y z
N MET A 1 -24.24 7.02 12.49
CA MET A 1 -23.79 5.85 11.70
C MET A 1 -22.47 5.45 12.31
N MET A 2 -22.33 4.21 12.75
CA MET A 2 -21.16 3.79 13.52
C MET A 2 -19.93 3.68 12.61
N ASP A 3 -18.85 4.36 12.97
CA ASP A 3 -17.57 4.29 12.26
C ASP A 3 -16.71 3.17 12.88
N GLN A 4 -16.11 2.34 12.03
CA GLN A 4 -15.22 1.26 12.45
C GLN A 4 -13.86 1.42 11.78
N CYS A 5 -12.83 1.61 12.59
CA CYS A 5 -11.45 1.70 12.14
C CYS A 5 -10.70 0.39 12.40
N PHE A 6 -10.23 -0.22 11.31
CA PHE A 6 -9.27 -1.32 11.33
C PHE A 6 -7.87 -0.77 11.10
N LEU A 7 -6.95 -1.06 12.01
CA LEU A 7 -5.56 -0.66 11.97
C LEU A 7 -4.70 -1.91 11.84
N TYR A 8 -4.16 -2.13 10.65
CA TYR A 8 -3.29 -3.24 10.32
C TYR A 8 -1.84 -2.77 10.15
N ASP A 9 -1.03 -3.07 11.16
CA ASP A 9 0.39 -2.72 11.21
C ASP A 9 1.10 -3.64 12.22
N LYS A 10 2.27 -4.19 11.84
CA LYS A 10 3.17 -4.90 12.77
C LYS A 10 3.78 -3.96 13.81
N ASN A 11 3.84 -2.66 13.52
CA ASN A 11 4.21 -1.64 14.48
C ASN A 11 2.98 -1.17 15.27
N VAL A 12 2.79 -1.77 16.45
CA VAL A 12 1.68 -1.44 17.36
C VAL A 12 1.73 0.04 17.79
N PHE A 13 2.91 0.64 17.96
CA PHE A 13 3.03 2.03 18.39
C PHE A 13 2.48 3.00 17.35
N PHE A 14 2.73 2.74 16.06
CA PHE A 14 2.16 3.55 14.99
C PHE A 14 0.62 3.47 15.00
N SER A 15 0.07 2.26 15.11
CA SER A 15 -1.38 2.05 15.19
C SER A 15 -2.01 2.76 16.39
N GLN A 16 -1.36 2.75 17.55
CA GLN A 16 -1.83 3.49 18.73
C GLN A 16 -1.76 5.01 18.53
N GLY A 17 -0.71 5.51 17.87
CA GLY A 17 -0.59 6.93 17.53
C GLY A 17 -1.74 7.40 16.63
N ILE A 18 -2.02 6.67 15.55
CA ILE A 18 -3.15 6.97 14.66
C ILE A 18 -4.49 6.88 15.40
N LYS A 19 -4.69 5.84 16.21
CA LYS A 19 -5.88 5.71 17.06
C LYS A 19 -6.07 6.95 17.94
N MET A 20 -5.02 7.42 18.61
CA MET A 20 -5.08 8.61 19.46
C MET A 20 -5.45 9.86 18.67
N VAL A 21 -4.85 10.08 17.50
CA VAL A 21 -5.16 11.23 16.65
C VAL A 21 -6.63 11.20 16.20
N ILE A 22 -7.12 10.04 15.77
CA ILE A 22 -8.53 9.86 15.38
C ILE A 22 -9.43 10.07 16.60
N SER A 23 -9.19 9.42 17.74
CA SER A 23 -9.99 9.61 18.96
C SER A 23 -10.09 11.08 19.37
N ASN A 24 -9.01 11.84 19.28
CA ASN A 24 -9.02 13.28 19.59
C ASN A 24 -9.87 14.09 18.59
N MET A 25 -9.90 13.69 17.32
CA MET A 25 -10.75 14.33 16.30
C MET A 25 -12.25 14.02 16.50
N PHE A 26 -12.56 12.87 17.10
CA PHE A 26 -13.93 12.41 17.37
C PHE A 26 -14.27 12.50 18.86
N ALA A 27 -13.61 13.38 19.64
CA ALA A 27 -13.82 13.46 21.09
C ALA A 27 -15.29 13.67 21.50
N ASP A 28 -16.07 14.32 20.63
CA ASP A 28 -17.50 14.59 20.83
C ASP A 28 -18.43 13.52 20.22
N ASN A 29 -17.88 12.48 19.59
CA ASN A 29 -18.63 11.46 18.85
C ASN A 29 -18.24 10.03 19.29
N PRO A 30 -19.00 9.41 20.21
CA PRO A 30 -18.67 8.09 20.78
C PRO A 30 -18.87 6.91 19.83
N ASP A 31 -19.35 7.15 18.60
CA ASP A 31 -19.74 6.12 17.64
C ASP A 31 -18.56 5.53 16.83
N ILE A 32 -17.31 5.78 17.22
CA ILE A 32 -16.12 5.21 16.58
C ILE A 32 -15.54 4.03 17.37
N SER A 33 -15.39 2.90 16.69
CA SER A 33 -14.76 1.69 17.24
C SER A 33 -13.44 1.38 16.57
N PHE A 34 -12.49 0.82 17.32
CA PHE A 34 -11.15 0.51 16.82
C PHE A 34 -10.81 -0.97 16.97
N THR A 35 -10.29 -1.57 15.91
CA THR A 35 -9.71 -2.92 15.92
C THR A 35 -8.28 -2.83 15.41
N LEU A 36 -7.31 -3.20 16.25
CA LEU A 36 -5.89 -3.25 15.89
C LEU A 36 -5.49 -4.72 15.69
N THR A 37 -4.72 -5.00 14.64
CA THR A 37 -4.19 -6.34 14.41
C THR A 37 -2.91 -6.28 13.57
N ASP A 38 -1.99 -7.20 13.83
CA ASP A 38 -0.80 -7.47 13.01
C ASP A 38 -0.98 -8.74 12.14
N ASP A 39 -2.13 -9.41 12.25
CA ASP A 39 -2.49 -10.61 11.52
C ASP A 39 -3.40 -10.26 10.33
N TYR A 40 -2.83 -10.39 9.14
CA TYR A 40 -3.52 -10.12 7.88
C TYR A 40 -4.75 -11.04 7.69
N TYR A 41 -4.65 -12.32 8.04
CA TYR A 41 -5.75 -13.26 7.82
C TYR A 41 -6.91 -12.97 8.77
N LYS A 42 -6.58 -12.58 10.02
CA LYS A 42 -7.59 -12.11 10.97
C LYS A 42 -8.29 -10.84 10.47
N LEU A 43 -7.55 -9.89 9.91
CA LEU A 43 -8.16 -8.71 9.27
C LEU A 43 -9.15 -9.12 8.18
N ILE A 44 -8.73 -9.98 7.25
CA ILE A 44 -9.58 -10.42 6.14
C ILE A 44 -10.84 -11.16 6.63
N ASP A 45 -10.72 -12.06 7.60
CA ASP A 45 -11.86 -12.77 8.19
C ASP A 45 -12.88 -11.78 8.80
N ILE A 46 -12.40 -10.75 9.51
CA ILE A 46 -13.28 -9.73 10.08
C ILE A 46 -13.93 -8.87 8.98
N LEU A 47 -13.19 -8.47 7.94
CA LEU A 47 -13.75 -7.71 6.82
C LEU A 47 -14.79 -8.50 6.03
N GLN A 48 -14.60 -9.82 5.89
CA GLN A 48 -15.57 -10.72 5.25
C GLN A 48 -16.85 -10.85 6.08
N LYS A 49 -16.73 -10.99 7.40
CA LYS A 49 -17.89 -11.06 8.30
C LYS A 49 -18.73 -9.79 8.31
N ASN A 50 -18.07 -8.64 8.19
CA ASN A 50 -18.74 -7.32 8.14
C ASN A 50 -19.04 -6.85 6.71
N ALA A 51 -19.01 -7.76 5.71
CA ALA A 51 -19.15 -7.35 4.31
C ALA A 51 -20.52 -6.71 4.01
N SER A 52 -21.58 -7.16 4.67
CA SER A 52 -22.97 -6.77 4.44
C SER A 52 -23.51 -5.72 5.42
N GLU A 53 -22.72 -5.25 6.38
CA GLU A 53 -23.17 -4.27 7.36
C GLU A 53 -23.10 -2.84 6.77
N GLU A 54 -24.15 -2.05 6.94
CA GLU A 54 -24.17 -0.61 6.62
C GLU A 54 -23.42 0.20 7.71
N LYS A 55 -22.11 -0.05 7.82
CA LYS A 55 -21.21 0.70 8.70
C LYS A 55 -20.14 1.39 7.88
N ASN A 56 -19.71 2.57 8.32
CA ASN A 56 -18.55 3.20 7.73
C ASN A 56 -17.29 2.46 8.20
N ILE A 57 -16.53 1.88 7.29
CA ILE A 57 -15.33 1.10 7.60
C ILE A 57 -14.10 1.81 7.05
N TRP A 58 -13.14 2.11 7.90
CA TRP A 58 -11.83 2.65 7.52
C TRP A 58 -10.78 1.59 7.78
N ILE A 59 -10.00 1.25 6.75
CA ILE A 59 -8.98 0.21 6.81
C ILE A 59 -7.63 0.88 6.61
N PHE A 60 -6.87 1.05 7.69
CA PHE A 60 -5.48 1.48 7.62
C PHE A 60 -4.61 0.23 7.42
N CYS A 61 -3.93 0.14 6.29
CA CYS A 61 -3.16 -1.04 5.89
C CYS A 61 -1.70 -0.67 5.64
N ASP A 62 -0.82 -1.14 6.50
CA ASP A 62 0.63 -1.01 6.35
C ASP A 62 1.20 -1.90 5.25
N VAL A 63 1.91 -1.28 4.30
CA VAL A 63 2.51 -1.97 3.15
C VAL A 63 3.62 -2.92 3.59
N ASP A 64 4.43 -2.55 4.58
CA ASP A 64 5.53 -3.38 5.06
C ASP A 64 5.04 -4.64 5.78
N SER A 65 3.89 -4.51 6.44
CA SER A 65 3.27 -5.59 7.21
C SER A 65 2.70 -6.70 6.34
N LEU A 66 2.33 -6.41 5.09
CA LEU A 66 1.71 -7.36 4.15
C LEU A 66 2.46 -8.70 4.07
N PRO A 67 1.74 -9.83 3.90
CA PRO A 67 2.35 -11.14 3.78
C PRO A 67 3.22 -11.28 2.52
N ARG A 68 4.07 -12.32 2.45
CA ARG A 68 5.00 -12.57 1.34
C ARG A 68 4.35 -12.66 -0.05
N GLU A 69 3.06 -12.98 -0.13
CA GLU A 69 2.26 -12.93 -1.36
C GLU A 69 1.56 -11.57 -1.50
N ARG A 70 2.33 -10.47 -1.49
CA ARG A 70 1.81 -9.10 -1.40
C ARG A 70 0.80 -8.76 -2.50
N PHE A 71 1.07 -9.17 -3.74
CA PHE A 71 0.13 -8.96 -4.85
C PHE A 71 -1.22 -9.65 -4.61
N ARG A 72 -1.21 -10.90 -4.14
CA ARG A 72 -2.44 -11.63 -3.82
C ARG A 72 -3.19 -10.95 -2.67
N ALA A 73 -2.47 -10.53 -1.64
CA ALA A 73 -3.04 -9.82 -0.50
C ALA A 73 -3.68 -8.49 -0.92
N LEU A 74 -3.02 -7.70 -1.76
CA LEU A 74 -3.57 -6.44 -2.26
C LEU A 74 -4.77 -6.67 -3.18
N HIS A 75 -4.75 -7.71 -4.02
CA HIS A 75 -5.91 -8.10 -4.82
C HIS A 75 -7.10 -8.50 -3.96
N LEU A 76 -6.89 -9.28 -2.89
CA LEU A 76 -7.97 -9.59 -1.95
C LEU A 76 -8.48 -8.34 -1.26
N MET A 77 -7.58 -7.45 -0.80
CA MET A 77 -7.96 -6.18 -0.17
C MET A 77 -8.83 -5.32 -1.09
N LYS A 78 -8.51 -5.31 -2.40
CA LYS A 78 -9.27 -4.61 -3.45
C LYS A 78 -10.75 -4.93 -3.48
N GLU A 79 -11.13 -6.15 -3.12
CA GLU A 79 -12.55 -6.54 -3.14
C GLU A 79 -13.35 -5.90 -1.99
N PHE A 80 -12.70 -5.54 -0.87
CA PHE A 80 -13.39 -5.09 0.34
C PHE A 80 -13.76 -3.61 0.32
N TYR A 81 -13.03 -2.75 -0.36
CA TYR A 81 -13.28 -1.30 -0.38
C TYR A 81 -13.96 -0.82 -1.67
N ARG A 82 -14.68 -1.70 -2.37
CA ARG A 82 -15.46 -1.32 -3.57
C ARG A 82 -16.75 -0.56 -3.26
N TYR A 83 -17.19 -0.56 -2.01
CA TYR A 83 -18.46 0.03 -1.57
C TYR A 83 -18.28 1.41 -0.94
N GLU A 84 -19.26 2.30 -1.10
CA GLU A 84 -19.13 3.73 -0.75
C GLU A 84 -18.81 4.04 0.72
N HIS A 85 -19.21 3.17 1.64
CA HIS A 85 -18.95 3.32 3.07
C HIS A 85 -17.61 2.71 3.51
N LYS A 86 -16.79 2.17 2.60
CA LYS A 86 -15.54 1.48 2.92
C LYS A 86 -14.34 2.18 2.31
N LYS A 87 -13.45 2.69 3.16
CA LYS A 87 -12.26 3.44 2.77
C LYS A 87 -11.02 2.62 3.08
N LEU A 88 -10.18 2.39 2.08
CA LEU A 88 -8.84 1.81 2.27
C LEU A 88 -7.81 2.94 2.32
N ILE A 89 -7.06 3.00 3.41
CA ILE A 89 -5.95 3.93 3.62
C ILE A 89 -4.66 3.10 3.63
N MET A 90 -3.87 3.21 2.58
CA MET A 90 -2.55 2.58 2.50
C MET A 90 -1.54 3.41 3.29
N LEU A 91 -0.89 2.79 4.27
CA LEU A 91 0.20 3.38 5.03
C LEU A 91 1.52 3.05 4.34
N LEU A 92 2.22 4.09 3.89
CA LEU A 92 3.44 3.97 3.10
C LEU A 92 4.64 4.45 3.93
N SER A 93 5.66 3.62 4.05
CA SER A 93 6.97 4.02 4.56
C SER A 93 7.79 4.71 3.47
N GLU A 94 8.72 5.58 3.85
CA GLU A 94 9.55 6.35 2.89
C GLU A 94 10.32 5.45 1.91
N HIS A 95 10.86 4.32 2.36
CA HIS A 95 11.57 3.37 1.50
C HIS A 95 10.68 2.73 0.43
N ASN A 96 9.36 2.70 0.62
CA ASN A 96 8.38 2.18 -0.34
C ASN A 96 7.88 3.25 -1.33
N MET A 97 8.31 4.50 -1.21
CA MET A 97 7.91 5.59 -2.12
C MET A 97 8.14 5.29 -3.62
N PRO A 98 9.24 4.60 -4.04
CA PRO A 98 9.41 4.18 -5.43
C PRO A 98 8.31 3.25 -5.96
N LEU A 99 7.63 2.50 -5.07
CA LEU A 99 6.51 1.62 -5.41
C LEU A 99 5.17 2.35 -5.53
N PHE A 100 5.07 3.61 -5.10
CA PHE A 100 3.80 4.33 -5.00
C PHE A 100 2.97 4.24 -6.29
N PHE A 101 3.57 4.48 -7.46
CA PHE A 101 2.83 4.43 -8.72
C PHE A 101 2.37 3.02 -9.11
N ALA A 102 3.16 1.97 -8.80
CA ALA A 102 2.72 0.59 -8.99
C ALA A 102 1.52 0.28 -8.07
N LEU A 103 1.64 0.63 -6.80
CA LEU A 103 0.60 0.42 -5.79
C LEU A 103 -0.68 1.19 -6.15
N TYR A 104 -0.56 2.45 -6.57
CA TYR A 104 -1.67 3.28 -7.03
C TYR A 104 -2.35 2.70 -8.27
N SER A 105 -1.58 2.15 -9.23
CA SER A 105 -2.17 1.50 -10.40
C SER A 105 -3.01 0.26 -10.04
N LEU A 106 -2.64 -0.43 -8.96
CA LEU A 106 -3.38 -1.59 -8.47
C LEU A 106 -4.63 -1.18 -7.68
N LEU A 107 -4.48 -0.16 -6.84
CA LEU A 107 -5.47 0.33 -5.88
C LEU A 107 -5.80 1.82 -6.12
N PRO A 108 -6.41 2.19 -7.27
CA PRO A 108 -6.59 3.58 -7.65
C PRO A 108 -7.49 4.37 -6.69
N ASN A 109 -8.48 3.71 -6.10
CA ASN A 109 -9.44 4.33 -5.17
C ASN A 109 -8.98 4.26 -3.70
N ALA A 110 -7.77 3.78 -3.43
CA ALA A 110 -7.22 3.84 -2.08
C ALA A 110 -6.78 5.28 -1.76
N HIS A 111 -6.86 5.63 -0.47
CA HIS A 111 -6.24 6.81 0.10
C HIS A 111 -4.81 6.44 0.55
N TRP A 112 -3.92 7.43 0.64
CA TRP A 112 -2.49 7.18 0.86
C TRP A 112 -1.93 8.12 1.92
N LEU A 113 -1.36 7.54 2.97
CA LEU A 113 -0.76 8.25 4.08
C LEU A 113 0.71 7.82 4.23
N LEU A 114 1.62 8.78 4.15
CA LEU A 114 3.03 8.53 4.49
C LEU A 114 3.17 8.38 6.01
N LYS A 115 3.88 7.35 6.48
CA LYS A 115 4.05 7.11 7.93
C LYS A 115 4.94 8.15 8.62
N THR A 116 5.79 8.82 7.85
CA THR A 116 6.64 9.92 8.30
C THR A 116 5.95 11.28 8.17
N GLU A 117 4.65 11.32 7.86
CA GLU A 117 3.90 12.57 7.77
C GLU A 117 3.86 13.27 9.13
N ASP A 118 4.05 14.59 9.11
CA ASP A 118 3.96 15.40 10.31
C ASP A 118 2.55 15.35 10.91
N VAL A 119 2.45 15.32 12.23
CA VAL A 119 1.17 15.23 12.95
C VAL A 119 0.22 16.38 12.55
N GLU A 120 0.78 17.56 12.28
CA GLU A 120 0.04 18.74 11.79
C GLU A 120 -0.64 18.51 10.44
N ASN A 121 -0.08 17.62 9.59
CA ASN A 121 -0.61 17.25 8.28
C ASN A 121 -1.54 16.02 8.33
N ILE A 122 -1.44 15.18 9.37
CA ILE A 122 -2.33 14.01 9.54
C ILE A 122 -3.78 14.45 9.78
N GLN A 123 -4.01 15.47 10.63
CA GLN A 123 -5.37 15.93 10.90
C GLN A 123 -6.09 16.49 9.64
N PRO A 124 -5.47 17.38 8.83
CA PRO A 124 -6.02 17.78 7.54
C PRO A 124 -6.34 16.60 6.62
N PHE A 125 -5.44 15.61 6.54
CA PHE A 125 -5.67 14.40 5.76
C PHE A 125 -6.93 13.65 6.22
N LEU A 126 -7.10 13.44 7.53
CA LEU A 126 -8.27 12.76 8.10
C LEU A 126 -9.56 13.57 7.92
N LYS A 127 -9.50 14.90 8.02
CA LYS A 127 -10.66 15.78 7.73
C LYS A 127 -11.06 15.70 6.26
N GLN A 128 -10.09 15.69 5.36
CA GLN A 128 -10.34 15.47 3.95
C GLN A 128 -10.94 14.08 3.72
N LEU A 129 -10.37 13.04 4.35
CA LEU A 129 -10.88 11.68 4.25
C LEU A 129 -12.36 11.61 4.64
N LEU A 130 -12.79 12.31 5.68
CA LEU A 130 -14.20 12.39 6.08
C LEU A 130 -15.12 12.99 5.02
N SER A 131 -14.72 14.10 4.42
CA SER A 131 -15.54 14.82 3.42
C SER A 131 -15.45 14.22 2.02
N THR A 132 -14.47 13.35 1.77
CA THR A 132 -14.20 12.81 0.43
C THR A 132 -15.18 11.68 0.09
N GLY A 133 -15.80 11.80 -1.09
CA GLY A 133 -16.68 10.78 -1.66
C GLY A 133 -15.91 9.56 -2.17
N HIS A 134 -16.62 8.46 -2.42
CA HIS A 134 -16.05 7.14 -2.73
C HIS A 134 -15.04 7.09 -3.89
N ASN A 135 -15.19 7.97 -4.88
CA ASN A 135 -14.38 7.94 -6.11
C ASN A 135 -13.17 8.88 -6.10
N ILE A 136 -12.87 9.51 -4.96
CA ILE A 136 -11.79 10.48 -4.85
C ILE A 136 -10.77 9.97 -3.83
N SER A 137 -9.51 9.87 -4.26
CA SER A 137 -8.41 9.45 -3.40
C SER A 137 -7.86 10.64 -2.61
N CYS A 138 -7.54 10.40 -1.35
CA CYS A 138 -6.86 11.37 -0.49
C CYS A 138 -5.38 11.00 -0.42
N PHE A 139 -4.52 12.01 -0.40
CA PHE A 139 -3.07 11.82 -0.32
C PHE A 139 -2.52 12.73 0.76
N SER A 140 -1.60 12.21 1.56
CA SER A 140 -0.92 13.03 2.55
C SER A 140 -0.01 14.06 1.89
N HIS A 141 0.27 15.15 2.59
CA HIS A 141 0.99 16.31 2.06
C HIS A 141 2.36 15.95 1.49
N SER A 142 3.17 15.22 2.27
CA SER A 142 4.51 14.80 1.90
C SER A 142 4.52 13.90 0.64
N LEU A 143 3.49 13.07 0.48
CA LEU A 143 3.35 12.20 -0.70
C LEU A 143 2.99 13.02 -1.95
N VAL A 144 2.12 14.02 -1.82
CA VAL A 144 1.79 14.94 -2.91
C VAL A 144 3.03 15.69 -3.38
N ASP A 145 3.84 16.18 -2.45
CA ASP A 145 5.05 16.93 -2.77
C ASP A 145 6.12 16.05 -3.43
N TYR A 146 6.31 14.83 -2.94
CA TYR A 146 7.14 13.84 -3.62
C TYR A 146 6.70 13.59 -5.06
N ALA A 147 5.39 13.34 -5.28
CA ALA A 147 4.87 13.06 -6.61
C ALA A 147 5.04 14.26 -7.55
N ARG A 148 4.79 15.49 -7.06
CA ARG A 148 4.99 16.73 -7.83
C ARG A 148 6.46 16.92 -8.20
N HIS A 149 7.38 16.73 -7.26
CA HIS A 149 8.81 16.87 -7.50
C HIS A 149 9.30 15.87 -8.55
N LYS A 150 8.86 14.60 -8.45
CA LYS A 150 9.17 13.55 -9.43
C LYS A 150 8.67 13.86 -10.83
N LEU A 151 7.42 14.33 -10.95
CA LEU A 151 6.81 14.69 -12.23
C LEU A 151 7.50 15.90 -12.86
N ARG A 152 7.79 16.95 -12.07
CA ARG A 152 8.47 18.17 -12.54
C ARG A 152 9.89 17.90 -13.04
N ASN A 153 10.63 17.02 -12.36
CA ASN A 153 12.02 16.74 -12.71
C ASN A 153 12.20 15.63 -13.76
N GLY A 154 11.10 15.11 -14.33
CA GLY A 154 11.16 14.01 -15.30
C GLY A 154 11.77 12.71 -14.73
N GLN A 155 11.82 12.55 -13.41
CA GLN A 155 12.46 11.41 -12.73
C GLN A 155 11.57 10.15 -12.71
N VAL A 156 10.86 9.90 -13.82
CA VAL A 156 9.97 8.73 -14.00
C VAL A 156 10.77 7.42 -14.02
N ASN A 157 12.08 7.48 -14.30
CA ASN A 157 12.98 6.33 -14.35
C ASN A 157 13.04 5.52 -13.05
N TYR A 158 12.68 6.11 -11.92
CA TYR A 158 12.68 5.43 -10.61
C TYR A 158 11.30 4.92 -10.19
N THR A 159 10.31 4.97 -11.08
CA THR A 159 8.99 4.36 -10.82
C THR A 159 9.01 2.92 -11.28
N LEU A 160 8.56 2.03 -10.40
CA LEU A 160 8.36 0.62 -10.76
C LEU A 160 6.95 0.45 -11.33
N SER A 161 6.83 -0.31 -12.42
CA SER A 161 5.53 -0.84 -12.85
C SER A 161 5.15 -2.05 -12.00
N GLY A 162 3.85 -2.40 -11.96
CA GLY A 162 3.38 -3.59 -11.25
C GLY A 162 4.06 -4.89 -11.72
N ASN A 163 4.30 -5.03 -13.03
CA ASN A 163 5.01 -6.20 -13.58
C ASN A 163 6.48 -6.26 -13.17
N GLU A 164 7.15 -5.11 -13.10
CA GLU A 164 8.55 -5.05 -12.65
C GLU A 164 8.64 -5.35 -11.17
N TRP A 165 7.74 -4.81 -10.35
CA TRP A 165 7.67 -5.12 -8.94
C TRP A 165 7.36 -6.61 -8.68
N TRP A 166 6.36 -7.18 -9.36
CA TRP A 166 6.01 -8.60 -9.22
C TRP A 166 7.17 -9.51 -9.61
N LEU A 167 7.77 -9.27 -10.77
CA LEU A 167 8.90 -10.08 -11.23
C LEU A 167 10.08 -9.95 -10.26
N MET A 168 10.25 -8.79 -9.64
CA MET A 168 11.26 -8.59 -8.61
C MET A 168 11.04 -9.44 -7.38
N GLU A 169 9.83 -9.46 -6.83
CA GLU A 169 9.53 -10.29 -5.66
C GLU A 169 9.81 -11.77 -5.92
N GLU A 170 9.46 -12.27 -7.11
CA GLU A 170 9.71 -13.67 -7.46
C GLU A 170 11.21 -13.98 -7.60
N ILE A 171 12.00 -13.07 -8.18
CA ILE A 171 13.46 -13.23 -8.26
C ILE A 171 14.09 -13.22 -6.86
N LEU A 172 13.63 -12.35 -5.96
CA LEU A 172 14.17 -12.22 -4.60
C LEU A 172 13.81 -13.42 -3.71
N LYS A 173 12.73 -14.16 -4.03
CA LYS A 173 12.43 -15.47 -3.44
C LYS A 173 13.41 -16.58 -3.88
N GLY A 174 14.38 -16.26 -4.72
CA GLY A 174 15.40 -17.19 -5.23
C GLY A 174 14.96 -17.96 -6.48
N LYS A 175 13.84 -17.61 -7.10
CA LYS A 175 13.35 -18.31 -8.30
C LYS A 175 14.11 -17.86 -9.55
N SER A 176 14.45 -18.82 -10.40
CA SER A 176 14.94 -18.56 -11.76
C SER A 176 13.80 -18.14 -12.69
N LEU A 177 14.13 -17.45 -13.79
CA LEU A 177 13.12 -17.05 -14.78
C LEU A 177 12.40 -18.25 -15.40
N SER A 178 13.08 -19.40 -15.54
CA SER A 178 12.47 -20.63 -16.05
C SER A 178 11.45 -21.20 -15.07
N GLN A 179 11.76 -21.21 -13.76
CA GLN A 179 10.80 -21.63 -12.73
C GLN A 179 9.57 -20.73 -12.73
N ILE A 180 9.76 -19.41 -12.71
CA ILE A 180 8.66 -18.44 -12.76
C ILE A 180 7.81 -18.65 -14.01
N SER A 181 8.46 -18.81 -15.18
CA SER A 181 7.79 -19.06 -16.46
C SER A 181 6.88 -20.29 -16.41
N CYS A 182 7.38 -21.39 -15.86
CA CYS A 182 6.59 -22.62 -15.70
C CYS A 182 5.42 -22.44 -14.73
N GLU A 183 5.62 -21.75 -13.61
CA GLU A 183 4.59 -21.55 -12.58
C GLU A 183 3.44 -20.67 -13.05
N VAL A 184 3.73 -19.58 -13.76
CA VAL A 184 2.71 -18.61 -14.20
C VAL A 184 2.32 -18.74 -15.67
N ASN A 185 2.86 -19.74 -16.37
CA ASN A 185 2.63 -20.00 -17.79
C ASN A 185 2.87 -18.76 -18.69
N VAL A 186 4.03 -18.11 -18.50
CA VAL A 186 4.45 -16.94 -19.30
C VAL A 186 5.78 -17.24 -19.96
N ASP A 187 5.95 -16.90 -21.24
CA ASP A 187 7.22 -17.10 -21.98
C ASP A 187 8.43 -16.47 -21.24
N VAL A 188 9.48 -17.28 -21.00
CA VAL A 188 10.77 -16.85 -20.42
C VAL A 188 11.32 -15.61 -21.13
N ARG A 189 11.14 -15.48 -22.44
CA ARG A 189 11.60 -14.30 -23.22
C ARG A 189 10.94 -13.02 -22.75
N ARG A 190 9.64 -13.06 -22.42
CA ARG A 190 8.91 -11.92 -21.88
C ARG A 190 9.42 -11.54 -20.50
N LEU A 191 9.65 -12.52 -19.63
CA LEU A 191 10.23 -12.28 -18.30
C LEU A 191 11.65 -11.70 -18.40
N SER A 192 12.46 -12.20 -19.33
CA SER A 192 13.80 -11.69 -19.62
C SER A 192 13.77 -10.25 -20.09
N TYR A 193 12.81 -9.89 -20.95
CA TYR A 193 12.63 -8.52 -21.42
C TYR A 193 12.29 -7.56 -20.27
N ILE A 194 11.33 -7.91 -19.41
CA ILE A 194 10.94 -7.10 -18.24
C ILE A 194 12.15 -6.90 -17.31
N LYS A 195 12.86 -8.00 -16.98
CA LYS A 195 14.07 -7.94 -16.15
C LYS A 195 15.15 -7.04 -16.76
N ARG A 196 15.42 -7.17 -18.05
CA ARG A 196 16.42 -6.35 -18.76
C ARG A 196 16.05 -4.88 -18.78
N HIS A 197 14.78 -4.58 -19.03
CA HIS A 197 14.26 -3.22 -19.01
C HIS A 197 14.45 -2.57 -17.63
N LEU A 198 14.05 -3.28 -16.57
CA LEU A 198 14.24 -2.86 -15.19
C LEU A 198 15.73 -2.60 -14.86
N MET A 199 16.60 -3.56 -15.19
CA MET A 199 18.04 -3.44 -14.93
C MET A 199 18.67 -2.24 -15.64
N LYS A 200 18.31 -2.03 -16.92
CA LYS A 200 18.80 -0.89 -17.71
C LYS A 200 18.35 0.43 -17.07
N ARG A 201 17.10 0.52 -16.62
CA ARG A 201 16.52 1.73 -16.04
C ARG A 201 17.15 2.08 -14.68
N LEU A 202 17.45 1.07 -13.86
CA LEU A 202 18.14 1.23 -12.58
C LEU A 202 19.67 1.36 -12.72
N ASN A 203 20.21 1.25 -13.94
CA ASN A 203 21.65 1.24 -14.21
C ASN A 203 22.43 0.16 -13.44
N ILE A 204 21.85 -1.05 -13.36
CA ILE A 204 22.45 -2.22 -12.68
C ILE A 204 22.66 -3.37 -13.68
N ARG A 205 23.59 -4.28 -13.37
CA ARG A 205 24.05 -5.31 -14.32
C ARG A 205 23.82 -6.75 -13.88
N ASN A 206 23.50 -6.99 -12.61
CA ASN A 206 23.39 -8.34 -12.07
C ASN A 206 22.33 -8.42 -10.96
N ASN A 207 21.98 -9.65 -10.57
CA ASN A 207 20.98 -9.90 -9.53
C ASN A 207 21.42 -9.45 -8.13
N ILE A 208 22.73 -9.34 -7.87
CA ILE A 208 23.25 -8.90 -6.57
C ILE A 208 22.98 -7.41 -6.39
N ALA A 209 23.34 -6.59 -7.37
CA ALA A 209 23.03 -5.16 -7.39
C ALA A 209 21.52 -4.88 -7.37
N LEU A 210 20.75 -5.78 -7.97
CA LEU A 210 19.29 -5.75 -7.92
C LEU A 210 18.77 -6.02 -6.50
N PHE A 211 19.31 -7.02 -5.81
CA PHE A 211 19.01 -7.26 -4.41
C PHE A 211 19.37 -6.05 -3.54
N ASP A 212 20.56 -5.47 -3.73
CA ASP A 212 21.00 -4.30 -2.98
C ASP A 212 20.13 -3.07 -3.18
N ALA A 213 19.63 -2.85 -4.40
CA ALA A 213 18.72 -1.74 -4.72
C ALA A 213 17.35 -1.89 -4.05
N PHE A 214 16.95 -3.11 -3.70
CA PHE A 214 15.58 -3.43 -3.27
C PHE A 214 15.46 -4.04 -1.87
N LYS A 215 16.57 -4.39 -1.20
CA LYS A 215 16.57 -4.95 0.15
C LYS A 215 15.88 -4.07 1.20
N GLY A 216 15.77 -2.76 0.96
CA GLY A 216 15.01 -1.85 1.84
C GLY A 216 13.50 -1.91 1.63
N ILE A 217 13.03 -2.36 0.47
CA ILE A 217 11.60 -2.48 0.11
C ILE A 217 11.04 -3.86 0.51
N PHE A 218 11.92 -4.84 0.69
CA PHE A 218 11.59 -6.22 1.00
C PHE A 218 12.25 -6.65 2.32
N PRO A 219 11.49 -6.78 3.42
CA PRO A 219 11.99 -7.33 4.67
C PRO A 219 12.21 -8.85 4.60
#